data_AF-A0A0G1DVH6-F1
#
_entry.id   AF-A0A0G1DVH6-F1
#
_cell.length_a   1.000
_cell.length_b   1.000
_cell.length_c   1.000
_cell.angle_alpha   90.00
_cell.angle_beta   90.00
_cell.angle_gamma   90.00
#
_symmetry.space_group_name_H-M   'P 1'
#
loop_
_entity.id
_entity.type
_entity.pdbx_description
1 polymer ?
#
loop_
_entity_poly.entity_id
_entity_poly.type
_entity_poly.pdbx_seq_one_letter_code
_entity_poly.pdbx_strand_id
1 'polypeptide(L)'
;MNESKNYLIPTAVALSAIIVVYAWFNPAETKISEPDRAIQVSSIELPIVWGNLGARMINAGVIDRAKLEAIYAQRGGLTSEKKQLLEEETGKLKITQENAGFILNLLWALGLGNKNEILEKGPMMDSRYGGAGGFASTGGWTIAKGNTINHYSRHEFIKLTPEQQKLVEEVSKNIYRPCCDNPTYFPDCNHGMAMLGLLELMASQGVSESDMYKTALAVNSYWFPDTYLIIAKYLKEKKNINWEDADPKEILGSNYSSASGYQNILSQVVLPVNNQGQGCVI
;
A
#
# COMPACT_ATOMS: atom_id res chain seq x y z
N MET A 1 -55.11 -44.15 -5.37
CA MET A 1 -54.26 -43.47 -4.36
C MET A 1 -52.81 -43.80 -4.63
N ASN A 2 -52.12 -42.90 -5.36
CA ASN A 2 -50.69 -42.56 -5.25
C ASN A 2 -50.30 -41.84 -6.55
N GLU A 3 -50.38 -40.52 -6.55
CA GLU A 3 -49.65 -39.69 -7.50
C GLU A 3 -48.19 -39.61 -7.04
N SER A 4 -47.27 -40.24 -7.76
CA SER A 4 -45.85 -39.99 -7.60
C SER A 4 -45.48 -38.69 -8.32
N LYS A 5 -45.40 -37.57 -7.59
CA LYS A 5 -44.78 -36.34 -8.10
C LYS A 5 -43.25 -36.48 -8.01
N ASN A 6 -42.61 -36.57 -9.16
CA ASN A 6 -41.16 -36.42 -9.30
C ASN A 6 -40.77 -34.98 -8.93
N TYR A 7 -40.08 -34.81 -7.80
CA TYR A 7 -39.32 -33.59 -7.53
C TYR A 7 -37.90 -33.80 -8.05
N LEU A 8 -37.65 -33.27 -9.26
CA LEU A 8 -36.31 -32.93 -9.72
C LEU A 8 -35.78 -31.84 -8.77
N ILE A 9 -34.83 -32.22 -7.91
CA ILE A 9 -33.99 -31.25 -7.21
C ILE A 9 -32.96 -30.77 -8.24
N PRO A 10 -32.91 -29.48 -8.61
CA PRO A 10 -31.80 -28.98 -9.39
C PRO A 10 -30.55 -28.99 -8.50
N THR A 11 -29.67 -29.96 -8.71
CA THR A 11 -28.29 -29.95 -8.21
C THR A 11 -27.53 -28.81 -8.89
N ALA A 12 -27.66 -27.61 -8.33
CA ALA A 12 -26.94 -26.43 -8.79
C ALA A 12 -26.54 -25.53 -7.62
N VAL A 13 -26.05 -26.09 -6.51
CA VAL A 13 -25.30 -25.34 -5.50
C VAL A 13 -24.32 -26.28 -4.80
N ALA A 14 -23.13 -26.43 -5.37
CA ALA A 14 -21.92 -26.85 -4.63
C ALA A 14 -20.75 -26.96 -5.62
N LEU A 15 -20.16 -25.84 -6.06
CA LEU A 15 -18.80 -25.84 -6.66
C LEU A 15 -18.14 -24.45 -6.73
N SER A 16 -18.50 -23.51 -5.87
CA SER A 16 -17.94 -22.15 -5.88
C SER A 16 -17.37 -21.72 -4.52
N ALA A 17 -16.60 -22.59 -3.87
CA ALA A 17 -15.93 -22.26 -2.61
C ALA A 17 -14.44 -22.64 -2.54
N ILE A 18 -13.84 -23.22 -3.61
CA ILE A 18 -12.45 -23.69 -3.56
C ILE A 18 -11.47 -22.83 -4.38
N ILE A 19 -11.95 -21.93 -5.25
CA ILE A 19 -11.04 -21.13 -6.10
C ILE A 19 -10.55 -19.83 -5.43
N VAL A 20 -11.22 -19.33 -4.40
CA VAL A 20 -10.85 -18.04 -3.76
C VAL A 20 -9.71 -18.16 -2.75
N VAL A 21 -9.42 -19.37 -2.23
CA VAL A 21 -8.32 -19.56 -1.26
C VAL A 21 -6.96 -19.73 -1.96
N TYR A 22 -6.92 -20.26 -3.19
CA TYR A 22 -5.64 -20.56 -3.86
C TYR A 22 -4.90 -19.30 -4.35
N ALA A 23 -5.65 -18.23 -4.67
CA ALA A 23 -5.09 -16.96 -5.15
C ALA A 23 -4.38 -16.11 -4.07
N TRP A 24 -4.53 -16.46 -2.78
CA TRP A 24 -3.85 -15.77 -1.68
C TRP A 24 -2.52 -16.42 -1.28
N PHE A 25 -2.30 -17.70 -1.62
CA PHE A 25 -1.12 -18.46 -1.21
C PHE A 25 -0.03 -18.60 -2.28
N ASN A 26 -0.30 -18.21 -3.53
CA ASN A 26 0.69 -18.19 -4.60
C ASN A 26 0.52 -16.91 -5.43
N PRO A 27 1.23 -15.81 -5.14
CA PRO A 27 1.50 -14.85 -6.18
C PRO A 27 2.38 -15.59 -7.19
N ALA A 28 1.87 -15.85 -8.38
CA ALA A 28 2.73 -16.22 -9.49
C ALA A 28 3.64 -15.02 -9.74
N GLU A 29 4.82 -15.03 -9.13
CA GLU A 29 5.89 -14.10 -9.45
C GLU A 29 6.19 -14.27 -10.93
N THR A 30 5.71 -13.34 -11.74
CA THR A 30 6.27 -13.08 -13.06
C THR A 30 7.72 -12.65 -12.85
N LYS A 31 8.63 -13.63 -12.81
CA LYS A 31 10.07 -13.39 -12.77
C LYS A 31 10.48 -12.71 -14.07
N ILE A 32 10.56 -11.38 -14.03
CA ILE A 32 11.30 -10.58 -15.00
C ILE A 32 12.79 -10.94 -14.84
N SER A 33 13.46 -11.27 -15.94
CA SER A 33 14.86 -11.73 -15.95
C SER A 33 15.81 -10.71 -15.31
N GLU A 34 16.80 -11.20 -14.54
CA GLU A 34 17.78 -10.41 -13.77
C GLU A 34 18.44 -9.20 -14.47
N PRO A 35 18.77 -9.19 -15.78
CA PRO A 35 19.41 -8.02 -16.40
C PRO A 35 18.53 -6.76 -16.50
N ASP A 36 17.21 -6.84 -16.29
CA ASP A 36 16.30 -5.68 -16.26
C ASP A 36 16.14 -5.07 -14.84
N ARG A 37 16.80 -5.63 -13.81
CA ARG A 37 16.73 -5.14 -12.40
C ARG A 37 17.67 -3.97 -12.09
N ALA A 38 18.38 -3.43 -13.09
CA ALA A 38 19.35 -2.34 -12.91
C ALA A 38 18.75 -1.00 -12.39
N ILE A 39 17.41 -0.91 -12.27
CA ILE A 39 16.68 0.24 -11.72
C ILE A 39 16.53 0.16 -10.18
N GLN A 40 16.76 -1.00 -9.56
CA GLN A 40 16.53 -1.16 -8.12
C GLN A 40 17.76 -0.73 -7.31
N VAL A 41 17.74 0.52 -6.84
CA VAL A 41 18.57 0.93 -5.71
C VAL A 41 18.32 -0.04 -4.55
N SER A 42 19.37 -0.64 -4.00
CA SER A 42 19.24 -1.68 -2.96
C SER A 42 18.59 -1.13 -1.68
N SER A 43 18.76 0.16 -1.42
CA SER A 43 18.08 0.88 -0.34
C SER A 43 18.03 2.37 -0.57
N ILE A 44 17.01 3.04 -0.04
CA ILE A 44 16.99 4.50 0.07
C ILE A 44 16.76 4.91 1.53
N GLU A 45 17.42 6.00 1.92
CA GLU A 45 17.12 6.73 3.14
C GLU A 45 16.04 7.78 2.81
N LEU A 46 14.93 7.74 3.55
CA LEU A 46 13.83 8.69 3.37
C LEU A 46 14.16 10.01 4.07
N PRO A 47 13.65 11.16 3.57
CA PRO A 47 13.87 12.46 4.19
C PRO A 47 12.98 12.68 5.42
N ILE A 48 12.80 11.64 6.24
CA ILE A 48 12.00 11.66 7.48
C ILE A 48 12.75 10.98 8.60
N VAL A 49 12.74 11.61 9.77
CA VAL A 49 13.17 11.00 11.04
C VAL A 49 12.00 10.24 11.65
N TRP A 50 12.20 8.96 11.98
CA TRP A 50 11.15 8.14 12.61
C TRP A 50 10.99 8.44 14.10
N GLY A 51 12.09 8.76 14.79
CA GLY A 51 12.08 9.04 16.22
C GLY A 51 11.55 7.85 17.02
N ASN A 52 10.62 8.12 17.93
CA ASN A 52 9.99 7.12 18.80
C ASN A 52 8.53 6.77 18.41
N LEU A 53 8.14 7.01 17.15
CA LEU A 53 6.75 6.83 16.70
C LEU A 53 6.24 5.39 16.92
N GLY A 54 7.09 4.38 16.71
CA GLY A 54 6.74 2.98 16.99
C GLY A 54 6.31 2.77 18.45
N ALA A 55 7.11 3.27 19.40
CA ALA A 55 6.83 3.12 20.82
C ALA A 55 5.54 3.85 21.22
N ARG A 56 5.30 5.04 20.64
CA ARG A 56 4.07 5.82 20.85
C ARG A 56 2.83 5.07 20.33
N MET A 57 2.90 4.47 19.15
CA MET A 57 1.80 3.70 18.57
C MET A 57 1.50 2.41 19.36
N ILE A 58 2.52 1.74 19.91
CA ILE A 58 2.35 0.58 20.79
C ILE A 58 1.69 0.99 22.11
N ASN A 59 2.14 2.08 22.72
CA ASN A 59 1.58 2.60 23.96
C ASN A 59 0.10 2.97 23.78
N ALA A 60 -0.21 3.69 22.70
CA ALA A 60 -1.57 4.08 22.32
C ALA A 60 -2.48 2.90 21.91
N GLY A 61 -1.93 1.71 21.69
CA GLY A 61 -2.67 0.51 21.31
C GLY A 61 -3.05 0.42 19.83
N VAL A 62 -2.57 1.33 18.99
CA VAL A 62 -2.72 1.23 17.51
C VAL A 62 -1.99 -0.01 16.99
N ILE A 63 -0.86 -0.34 17.63
CA ILE A 63 -0.12 -1.59 17.44
C ILE A 63 -0.17 -2.39 18.73
N ASP A 64 -0.73 -3.60 18.66
CA ASP A 64 -0.50 -4.64 19.64
C ASP A 64 0.80 -5.37 19.28
N ARG A 65 1.82 -5.19 20.13
CA ARG A 65 3.15 -5.77 19.93
C ARG A 65 3.10 -7.28 19.75
N ALA A 66 2.35 -7.99 20.58
CA ALA A 66 2.30 -9.45 20.54
C ALA A 66 1.65 -9.95 19.24
N LYS A 67 0.60 -9.26 18.77
CA LYS A 67 -0.03 -9.59 17.48
C LYS A 67 0.91 -9.31 16.31
N LEU A 68 1.63 -8.19 16.33
CA LEU A 68 2.61 -7.86 15.29
C LEU A 68 3.72 -8.92 15.24
N GLU A 69 4.32 -9.25 16.38
CA GLU A 69 5.35 -10.29 16.47
C GLU A 69 4.86 -11.65 15.96
N ALA A 70 3.61 -12.03 16.28
CA ALA A 70 3.02 -13.28 15.80
C ALA A 70 2.90 -13.34 14.27
N ILE A 71 2.55 -12.23 13.60
CA ILE A 71 2.50 -12.16 12.13
C ILE A 71 3.89 -12.36 11.52
N TYR A 72 4.92 -11.78 12.14
CA TYR A 72 6.29 -11.88 11.62
C TYR A 72 7.01 -13.17 12.02
N ALA A 73 6.55 -13.90 13.03
CA ALA A 73 7.15 -15.17 13.46
C ALA A 73 7.23 -16.18 12.30
N GLN A 74 6.21 -16.24 11.44
CA GLN A 74 6.20 -17.11 10.26
C GLN A 74 7.11 -16.62 9.11
N ARG A 75 7.63 -15.40 9.21
CA ARG A 75 8.45 -14.72 8.19
C ARG A 75 9.91 -14.50 8.64
N GLY A 76 10.40 -15.36 9.53
CA GLY A 76 11.75 -15.24 10.11
C GLY A 76 11.86 -14.32 11.33
N GLY A 77 10.74 -13.81 11.84
CA GLY A 77 10.67 -12.97 13.02
C GLY A 77 11.03 -11.49 12.79
N LEU A 78 11.02 -10.72 13.87
CA LEU A 78 11.51 -9.34 13.85
C LEU A 78 13.02 -9.33 14.07
N THR A 79 13.76 -8.72 13.12
CA THR A 79 15.19 -8.43 13.26
C THR A 79 15.41 -7.37 14.33
N SER A 80 16.67 -7.20 14.76
CA SER A 80 17.03 -6.17 15.73
C SER A 80 16.64 -4.77 15.24
N GLU A 81 16.84 -4.47 13.96
CA GLU A 81 16.48 -3.16 13.37
C GLU A 81 14.96 -2.93 13.39
N LYS A 82 14.17 -3.97 13.11
CA LYS A 82 12.69 -3.88 13.16
C LYS A 82 12.20 -3.64 14.59
N LYS A 83 12.85 -4.25 15.59
CA LYS A 83 12.55 -4.01 17.01
C LYS A 83 12.92 -2.59 17.43
N GLN A 84 14.07 -2.08 17.00
CA GLN A 84 14.48 -0.70 17.27
C GLN A 84 13.44 0.31 16.74
N LEU A 85 12.93 0.13 15.52
CA LEU A 85 11.87 0.97 14.98
C LEU A 85 10.55 0.92 15.79
N LEU A 86 10.32 -0.15 16.56
CA LEU A 86 9.12 -0.30 17.39
C LEU A 86 9.29 0.24 18.81
N GLU A 87 10.51 0.25 19.35
CA GLU A 87 10.74 0.38 20.79
C GLU A 87 11.66 1.54 21.16
N GLU A 88 12.56 1.91 20.26
CA GLU A 88 13.63 2.87 20.52
C GLU A 88 13.40 4.18 19.78
N GLU A 89 14.19 5.19 20.13
CA GLU A 89 14.30 6.40 19.34
C GLU A 89 15.32 6.17 18.22
N THR A 90 14.88 6.36 16.98
CA THR A 90 15.69 6.07 15.79
C THR A 90 15.79 7.28 14.87
N GLY A 91 16.80 7.25 14.00
CA GLY A 91 17.08 8.31 13.05
C GLY A 91 16.15 8.26 11.83
N LYS A 92 16.75 8.49 10.65
CA LYS A 92 16.00 8.48 9.41
C LYS A 92 15.52 7.08 9.04
N LEU A 93 14.31 7.02 8.48
CA LEU A 93 13.74 5.76 8.02
C LEU A 93 14.45 5.31 6.74
N LYS A 94 14.80 4.02 6.67
CA LYS A 94 15.43 3.41 5.50
C LYS A 94 14.51 2.31 4.95
N ILE A 95 14.25 2.35 3.64
CA ILE A 95 13.48 1.31 2.95
C ILE A 95 14.39 0.51 2.02
N THR A 96 14.19 -0.80 2.03
CA THR A 96 14.85 -1.82 1.21
C THR A 96 13.77 -2.77 0.69
N GLN A 97 14.11 -3.59 -0.31
CA GLN A 97 13.18 -4.64 -0.77
C GLN A 97 12.81 -5.62 0.36
N GLU A 98 13.75 -5.91 1.27
CA GLU A 98 13.53 -6.82 2.39
C GLU A 98 12.56 -6.26 3.45
N ASN A 99 12.63 -4.95 3.73
CA ASN A 99 11.86 -4.34 4.81
C ASN A 99 10.61 -3.57 4.32
N ALA A 100 10.40 -3.44 3.01
CA ALA A 100 9.33 -2.63 2.42
C ALA A 100 7.94 -2.94 3.01
N GLY A 101 7.62 -4.22 3.19
CA GLY A 101 6.35 -4.64 3.80
C GLY A 101 6.24 -4.33 5.29
N PHE A 102 7.36 -4.27 6.03
CA PHE A 102 7.37 -3.83 7.42
C PHE A 102 7.20 -2.31 7.54
N ILE A 103 7.90 -1.56 6.71
CA ILE A 103 7.75 -0.10 6.62
C ILE A 103 6.32 0.27 6.24
N LEU A 104 5.70 -0.45 5.30
CA LEU A 104 4.28 -0.31 4.96
C LEU A 104 3.40 -0.43 6.20
N ASN A 105 3.58 -1.49 7.00
CA ASN A 105 2.75 -1.71 8.18
C ASN A 105 2.93 -0.63 9.25
N LEU A 106 4.16 -0.15 9.47
CA LEU A 106 4.40 0.96 10.40
C LEU A 106 3.72 2.25 9.94
N LEU A 107 3.85 2.59 8.66
CA LEU A 107 3.25 3.79 8.09
C LEU A 107 1.73 3.66 7.99
N TRP A 108 1.20 2.44 7.76
CA TRP A 108 -0.23 2.16 7.81
C TRP A 108 -0.78 2.40 9.22
N ALA A 109 -0.13 1.87 10.25
CA ALA A 109 -0.50 2.13 11.64
C ALA A 109 -0.51 3.64 11.93
N LEU A 110 0.52 4.35 11.46
CA LEU A 110 0.66 5.79 11.65
C LEU A 110 -0.47 6.54 10.97
N GLY A 111 -0.70 6.32 9.67
CA GLY A 111 -1.76 7.00 8.93
C GLY A 111 -3.15 6.69 9.47
N LEU A 112 -3.42 5.46 9.89
CA LEU A 112 -4.69 5.09 10.50
C LEU A 112 -4.90 5.75 11.86
N GLY A 113 -3.86 5.74 12.69
CA GLY A 113 -3.93 6.16 14.09
C GLY A 113 -3.84 7.68 14.26
N ASN A 114 -3.12 8.37 13.38
CA ASN A 114 -2.89 9.80 13.48
C ASN A 114 -4.16 10.59 13.17
N LYS A 115 -4.46 11.56 14.01
CA LYS A 115 -5.60 12.46 13.82
C LYS A 115 -5.36 13.33 12.58
N ASN A 116 -6.22 13.20 11.58
CA ASN A 116 -6.15 13.97 10.33
C ASN A 116 -7.54 14.31 9.78
N GLU A 117 -7.71 15.51 9.24
CA GLU A 117 -8.96 15.95 8.63
C GLU A 117 -9.34 15.15 7.37
N ILE A 118 -8.38 14.60 6.62
CA ILE A 118 -8.64 13.70 5.48
C ILE A 118 -9.44 12.47 5.93
N LEU A 119 -9.16 11.95 7.12
CA LEU A 119 -9.87 10.80 7.67
C LEU A 119 -11.21 11.19 8.31
N GLU A 120 -11.35 12.41 8.82
CA GLU A 120 -12.59 12.86 9.49
C GLU A 120 -13.62 13.45 8.52
N LYS A 121 -13.16 14.01 7.40
CA LYS A 121 -13.98 14.79 6.46
C LYS A 121 -13.83 14.34 5.00
N GLY A 122 -12.86 13.47 4.71
CA GLY A 122 -12.57 13.02 3.34
C GLY A 122 -13.45 11.85 2.87
N PRO A 123 -13.10 11.23 1.72
CA PRO A 123 -13.98 10.31 0.99
C PRO A 123 -14.41 9.06 1.75
N MET A 124 -13.61 8.58 2.71
CA MET A 124 -13.97 7.44 3.57
C MET A 124 -15.18 7.72 4.47
N MET A 125 -15.49 9.00 4.70
CA MET A 125 -16.62 9.43 5.53
C MET A 125 -17.89 9.72 4.73
N ASP A 126 -17.86 9.48 3.41
CA ASP A 126 -19.08 9.58 2.60
C ASP A 126 -20.14 8.59 3.13
N SER A 127 -21.34 9.12 3.37
CA SER A 127 -22.50 8.39 3.89
C SER A 127 -22.82 7.11 3.13
N ARG A 128 -22.49 7.03 1.83
CA ARG A 128 -22.72 5.84 1.00
C ARG A 128 -21.98 4.60 1.47
N TYR A 129 -20.92 4.77 2.27
CA TYR A 129 -20.10 3.68 2.79
C TYR A 129 -20.53 3.21 4.19
N GLY A 130 -21.45 3.92 4.86
CA GLY A 130 -21.86 3.56 6.22
C GLY A 130 -20.78 3.77 7.29
N GLY A 131 -19.73 4.53 6.96
CA GLY A 131 -18.62 4.87 7.85
C GLY A 131 -17.29 4.21 7.45
N ALA A 132 -16.21 4.63 8.13
CA ALA A 132 -14.85 4.23 7.78
C ALA A 132 -14.47 2.78 8.14
N GLY A 133 -15.30 2.03 8.87
CA GLY A 133 -14.93 0.71 9.41
C GLY A 133 -14.87 -0.44 8.39
N GLY A 134 -15.52 -0.29 7.24
CA GLY A 134 -15.64 -1.36 6.22
C GLY A 134 -14.50 -1.42 5.19
N PHE A 135 -13.55 -0.48 5.24
CA PHE A 135 -12.47 -0.39 4.26
C PHE A 135 -11.32 -1.35 4.56
N ALA A 136 -10.54 -1.72 3.54
CA ALA A 136 -9.37 -2.57 3.73
C ALA A 136 -8.32 -1.92 4.65
N SER A 137 -8.21 -0.59 4.63
CA SER A 137 -7.32 0.16 5.52
C SER A 137 -7.73 0.12 7.00
N THR A 138 -8.99 -0.17 7.33
CA THR A 138 -9.47 -0.22 8.73
C THR A 138 -9.81 -1.64 9.13
N GLY A 139 -10.71 -2.30 8.41
CA GLY A 139 -11.11 -3.69 8.67
C GLY A 139 -9.97 -4.68 8.47
N GLY A 140 -9.01 -4.37 7.59
CA GLY A 140 -7.82 -5.20 7.39
C GLY A 140 -6.74 -5.03 8.46
N TRP A 141 -6.81 -3.97 9.28
CA TRP A 141 -5.86 -3.74 10.36
C TRP A 141 -6.32 -4.45 11.63
N THR A 142 -5.92 -5.71 11.81
CA THR A 142 -6.39 -6.56 12.92
C THR A 142 -5.44 -6.57 14.14
N ILE A 143 -4.34 -5.84 14.04
CA ILE A 143 -3.29 -5.83 15.06
C ILE A 143 -3.44 -4.72 16.09
N ALA A 144 -4.51 -3.94 16.08
CA ALA A 144 -4.79 -3.00 17.16
C ALA A 144 -5.20 -3.72 18.46
N LYS A 145 -5.03 -3.03 19.59
CA LYS A 145 -5.64 -3.40 20.87
C LYS A 145 -7.11 -3.00 20.85
N GLY A 146 -8.02 -3.97 21.01
CA GLY A 146 -9.45 -3.70 20.87
C GLY A 146 -9.87 -3.49 19.41
N ASN A 147 -10.93 -2.71 19.19
CA ASN A 147 -11.46 -2.45 17.86
C ASN A 147 -10.67 -1.32 17.18
N THR A 148 -10.17 -1.58 15.97
CA THR A 148 -9.41 -0.62 15.14
C THR A 148 -10.11 0.71 14.92
N ILE A 149 -11.44 0.74 14.78
CA ILE A 149 -12.16 2.00 14.56
C ILE A 149 -12.02 2.96 15.75
N ASN A 150 -11.72 2.45 16.96
CA ASN A 150 -11.45 3.29 18.12
C ASN A 150 -10.11 4.05 18.03
N HIS A 151 -9.22 3.62 17.12
CA HIS A 151 -7.94 4.27 16.86
C HIS A 151 -7.96 5.13 15.60
N TYR A 152 -8.97 4.99 14.73
CA TYR A 152 -9.07 5.74 13.49
C TYR A 152 -9.10 7.25 13.73
N SER A 153 -8.13 7.97 13.18
CA SER A 153 -7.98 9.43 13.31
C SER A 153 -8.05 9.94 14.76
N ARG A 154 -7.50 9.18 15.72
CA ARG A 154 -7.73 9.42 17.14
C ARG A 154 -6.57 10.09 17.87
N HIS A 155 -5.34 9.78 17.48
CA HIS A 155 -4.14 10.08 18.26
C HIS A 155 -3.35 11.22 17.63
N GLU A 156 -2.82 12.14 18.44
CA GLU A 156 -1.97 13.23 17.94
C GLU A 156 -0.50 12.78 17.89
N PHE A 157 -0.18 11.81 17.03
CA PHE A 157 1.21 11.42 16.82
C PHE A 157 2.00 12.53 16.14
N ILE A 158 1.37 13.14 15.13
CA ILE A 158 1.89 14.22 14.32
C ILE A 158 0.86 15.35 14.36
N LYS A 159 1.31 16.58 14.63
CA LYS A 159 0.47 17.77 14.57
C LYS A 159 0.92 18.63 13.41
N LEU A 160 0.04 18.79 12.42
CA LEU A 160 0.29 19.62 11.24
C LEU A 160 -0.21 21.05 11.48
N THR A 161 0.52 22.03 10.96
CA THR A 161 -0.02 23.39 10.78
C THR A 161 -1.07 23.39 9.66
N PRO A 162 -1.93 24.43 9.56
CA PRO A 162 -2.88 24.55 8.45
C PRO A 162 -2.21 24.47 7.07
N GLU A 163 -1.02 25.06 6.91
CA GLU A 163 -0.25 25.04 5.66
C GLU A 163 0.26 23.63 5.34
N GLN A 164 0.77 22.91 6.36
CA GLN A 164 1.21 21.53 6.20
C GLN A 164 0.04 20.60 5.89
N GLN A 165 -1.11 20.77 6.55
CA GLN A 165 -2.32 19.99 6.26
C GLN A 165 -2.78 20.22 4.82
N LYS A 166 -2.82 21.48 4.36
CA LYS A 166 -3.16 21.82 2.99
C LYS A 166 -2.22 21.15 1.98
N LEU A 167 -0.92 21.16 2.26
CA LEU A 167 0.08 20.49 1.43
C LEU A 167 -0.19 18.98 1.34
N VAL A 168 -0.46 18.30 2.47
CA VAL A 168 -0.81 16.87 2.49
C VAL A 168 -2.06 16.60 1.65
N GLU A 169 -3.10 17.42 1.77
CA GLU A 169 -4.32 17.29 0.97
C GLU A 169 -4.08 17.47 -0.53
N GLU A 170 -3.29 18.46 -0.93
CA GLU A 170 -2.96 18.71 -2.35
C GLU A 170 -2.12 17.56 -2.92
N VAL A 171 -1.09 17.12 -2.20
CA VAL A 171 -0.20 16.04 -2.65
C VAL A 171 -0.94 14.70 -2.74
N SER A 172 -1.68 14.33 -1.69
CA SER A 172 -2.38 13.04 -1.61
C SER A 172 -3.44 12.83 -2.69
N LYS A 173 -4.03 13.90 -3.25
CA LYS A 173 -4.99 13.82 -4.37
C LYS A 173 -4.35 13.39 -5.69
N ASN A 174 -3.02 13.49 -5.80
CA ASN A 174 -2.27 13.25 -7.02
C ASN A 174 -1.47 11.94 -6.99
N ILE A 175 -1.54 11.18 -5.90
CA ILE A 175 -0.77 9.94 -5.72
C ILE A 175 -1.70 8.74 -5.82
N TYR A 176 -1.46 7.88 -6.79
CA TYR A 176 -2.20 6.64 -7.05
C TYR A 176 -1.31 5.42 -6.82
N ARG A 177 -1.92 4.24 -6.86
CA ARG A 177 -1.28 2.93 -6.70
C ARG A 177 -2.03 1.88 -7.52
N PRO A 178 -1.35 0.85 -8.06
CA PRO A 178 -1.86 0.05 -9.18
C PRO A 178 -3.00 -0.90 -8.81
N CYS A 179 -3.44 -0.91 -7.55
CA CYS A 179 -4.49 -1.80 -7.05
C CYS A 179 -5.91 -1.21 -7.20
N CYS A 180 -6.06 0.10 -7.36
CA CYS A 180 -7.36 0.77 -7.48
C CYS A 180 -7.25 2.12 -8.21
N ASP A 181 -8.39 2.73 -8.53
CA ASP A 181 -8.47 4.07 -9.14
C ASP A 181 -8.66 5.19 -8.11
N ASN A 182 -8.49 4.90 -6.83
CA ASN A 182 -8.57 5.87 -5.75
C ASN A 182 -7.20 6.49 -5.46
N PRO A 183 -7.09 7.83 -5.31
CA PRO A 183 -5.86 8.47 -4.87
C PRO A 183 -5.59 8.21 -3.39
N THR A 184 -4.41 8.56 -2.88
CA THR A 184 -4.06 8.52 -1.45
C THR A 184 -5.01 9.36 -0.59
N TYR A 185 -5.58 10.44 -1.15
CA TYR A 185 -6.63 11.24 -0.48
C TYR A 185 -7.88 10.41 -0.14
N PHE A 186 -8.07 9.26 -0.79
CA PHE A 186 -9.02 8.22 -0.38
C PHE A 186 -8.24 6.99 0.10
N PRO A 187 -7.78 6.96 1.36
CA PRO A 187 -6.91 5.91 1.90
C PRO A 187 -7.69 4.66 2.31
N ASP A 188 -8.44 4.07 1.38
CA ASP A 188 -9.32 2.91 1.58
C ASP A 188 -8.59 1.56 1.68
N CYS A 189 -7.29 1.51 1.38
CA CYS A 189 -6.46 0.33 1.51
C CYS A 189 -5.18 0.61 2.31
N ASN A 190 -4.49 -0.45 2.74
CA ASN A 190 -3.24 -0.36 3.49
C ASN A 190 -2.18 0.54 2.83
N HIS A 191 -1.94 0.42 1.53
CA HIS A 191 -0.97 1.25 0.80
C HIS A 191 -1.38 2.73 0.77
N GLY A 192 -2.67 3.03 0.57
CA GLY A 192 -3.17 4.41 0.60
C GLY A 192 -3.03 5.03 1.99
N MET A 193 -3.39 4.27 3.03
CA MET A 193 -3.25 4.70 4.42
C MET A 193 -1.79 4.87 4.83
N ALA A 194 -0.90 3.96 4.41
CA ALA A 194 0.53 4.06 4.65
C ALA A 194 1.15 5.28 3.94
N MET A 195 0.76 5.53 2.69
CA MET A 195 1.22 6.71 1.97
C MET A 195 0.72 7.99 2.66
N LEU A 196 -0.53 8.03 3.14
CA LEU A 196 -1.02 9.16 3.94
C LEU A 196 -0.13 9.40 5.17
N GLY A 197 0.14 8.36 5.98
CA GLY A 197 1.00 8.48 7.16
C GLY A 197 2.42 8.98 6.84
N LEU A 198 2.98 8.57 5.69
CA LEU A 198 4.26 9.09 5.21
C LEU A 198 4.17 10.58 4.88
N LEU A 199 3.16 11.00 4.12
CA LEU A 199 2.99 12.40 3.72
C LEU A 199 2.77 13.33 4.92
N GLU A 200 2.00 12.89 5.92
CA GLU A 200 1.84 13.61 7.18
C GLU A 200 3.18 13.81 7.89
N LEU A 201 3.98 12.74 8.01
CA LEU A 201 5.29 12.82 8.66
C LEU A 201 6.24 13.74 7.90
N MET A 202 6.29 13.63 6.57
CA MET A 202 7.08 14.49 5.70
C MET A 202 6.70 15.97 5.84
N ALA A 203 5.40 16.28 5.77
CA ALA A 203 4.93 17.65 5.89
C ALA A 203 5.25 18.24 7.27
N SER A 204 5.08 17.46 8.35
CA SER A 204 5.41 17.90 9.71
C SER A 204 6.89 18.25 9.91
N GLN A 205 7.77 17.63 9.11
CA GLN A 205 9.22 17.86 9.14
C GLN A 205 9.68 18.87 8.08
N GLY A 206 8.74 19.55 7.41
CA GLY A 206 9.05 20.63 6.46
C GLY A 206 9.61 20.15 5.12
N VAL A 207 9.35 18.89 4.73
CA VAL A 207 9.75 18.39 3.41
C VAL A 207 8.95 19.10 2.31
N SER A 208 9.62 19.48 1.23
CA SER A 208 9.02 20.21 0.11
C SER A 208 8.02 19.34 -0.69
N GLU A 209 7.05 19.97 -1.38
CA GLU A 209 6.10 19.27 -2.27
C GLU A 209 6.83 18.39 -3.31
N SER A 210 7.87 18.94 -3.95
CA SER A 210 8.70 18.22 -4.92
C SER A 210 9.30 16.95 -4.31
N ASP A 211 9.86 17.06 -3.11
CA ASP A 211 10.50 15.91 -2.45
C ASP A 211 9.48 14.93 -1.89
N MET A 212 8.26 15.37 -1.56
CA MET A 212 7.12 14.48 -1.28
C MET A 212 6.79 13.59 -2.48
N TYR A 213 6.69 14.14 -3.70
CA TYR A 213 6.46 13.32 -4.88
C TYR A 213 7.62 12.39 -5.21
N LYS A 214 8.87 12.85 -5.13
CA LYS A 214 10.06 11.99 -5.33
C LYS A 214 10.08 10.83 -4.34
N THR A 215 9.83 11.12 -3.06
CA THR A 215 9.83 10.11 -1.99
C THR A 215 8.67 9.14 -2.17
N ALA A 216 7.47 9.64 -2.48
CA ALA A 216 6.29 8.80 -2.72
C ALA A 216 6.50 7.86 -3.91
N LEU A 217 7.12 8.35 -5.01
CA LEU A 217 7.44 7.53 -6.18
C LEU A 217 8.44 6.43 -5.81
N ALA A 218 9.46 6.77 -5.05
CA ALA A 218 10.47 5.82 -4.62
C ALA A 218 9.86 4.75 -3.70
N VAL A 219 9.07 5.15 -2.70
CA VAL A 219 8.38 4.22 -1.78
C VAL A 219 7.38 3.32 -2.52
N ASN A 220 6.57 3.87 -3.42
CA ASN A 220 5.68 3.06 -4.25
C ASN A 220 6.46 2.06 -5.13
N SER A 221 7.64 2.43 -5.66
CA SER A 221 8.52 1.51 -6.40
C SER A 221 9.05 0.34 -5.55
N TYR A 222 9.15 0.50 -4.22
CA TYR A 222 9.45 -0.62 -3.31
C TYR A 222 8.22 -1.45 -2.97
N TRP A 223 7.02 -0.85 -2.93
CA TRP A 223 5.78 -1.58 -2.67
C TRP A 223 5.23 -2.32 -3.89
N PHE A 224 5.54 -1.83 -5.09
CA PHE A 224 5.05 -2.37 -6.38
C PHE A 224 6.18 -2.49 -7.42
N PRO A 225 7.25 -3.25 -7.13
CA PRO A 225 8.46 -3.25 -7.96
C PRO A 225 8.19 -3.59 -9.43
N ASP A 226 7.40 -4.64 -9.70
CA ASP A 226 7.12 -5.07 -11.07
C ASP A 226 6.32 -4.01 -11.86
N THR A 227 5.37 -3.35 -11.20
CA THR A 227 4.57 -2.27 -11.80
C THR A 227 5.48 -1.14 -12.27
N TYR A 228 6.39 -0.68 -11.41
CA TYR A 228 7.25 0.46 -11.74
C TYR A 228 8.35 0.09 -12.75
N LEU A 229 8.81 -1.16 -12.78
CA LEU A 229 9.66 -1.66 -13.86
C LEU A 229 8.93 -1.61 -15.23
N ILE A 230 7.66 -2.01 -15.26
CA ILE A 230 6.84 -1.97 -16.49
C ILE A 230 6.56 -0.53 -16.92
N ILE A 231 6.28 0.38 -15.97
CA ILE A 231 6.12 1.81 -16.27
C ILE A 231 7.43 2.39 -16.82
N ALA A 232 8.58 2.08 -16.22
CA ALA A 232 9.88 2.53 -16.72
C ALA A 232 10.14 2.04 -18.16
N LYS A 233 9.81 0.77 -18.44
CA LYS A 233 9.89 0.20 -19.79
C LYS A 233 8.98 0.94 -20.78
N TYR A 234 7.74 1.23 -20.38
CA TYR A 234 6.80 2.01 -21.19
C TYR A 234 7.34 3.40 -21.53
N LEU A 235 7.85 4.14 -20.54
CA LEU A 235 8.43 5.47 -20.75
C LEU A 235 9.57 5.41 -21.75
N LYS A 236 10.47 4.43 -21.60
CA LYS A 236 11.60 4.28 -22.50
C LYS A 236 11.18 3.93 -23.92
N GLU A 237 10.32 2.92 -24.09
CA GLU A 237 9.96 2.39 -25.41
C GLU A 237 8.94 3.24 -26.17
N LYS A 238 8.00 3.87 -25.47
CA LYS A 238 6.85 4.57 -26.09
C LYS A 238 6.95 6.09 -26.01
N LYS A 239 7.69 6.62 -25.04
CA LYS A 239 7.83 8.07 -24.84
C LYS A 239 9.25 8.57 -25.07
N ASN A 240 10.24 7.67 -25.18
CA ASN A 240 11.66 8.00 -25.22
C ASN A 240 12.10 8.89 -24.03
N ILE A 241 11.52 8.63 -22.85
CA ILE A 241 11.85 9.29 -21.58
C ILE A 241 12.62 8.30 -20.72
N ASN A 242 13.79 8.69 -20.18
CA ASN A 242 14.49 7.86 -19.20
C ASN A 242 13.83 8.01 -17.81
N TRP A 243 14.00 7.00 -16.96
CA TRP A 243 13.34 6.97 -15.64
C TRP A 243 13.74 8.16 -14.76
N GLU A 244 15.02 8.52 -14.79
CA GLU A 244 15.61 9.65 -14.07
C GLU A 244 15.10 11.02 -14.53
N ASP A 245 14.58 11.11 -15.76
CA ASP A 245 14.06 12.35 -16.36
C ASP A 245 12.52 12.47 -16.20
N ALA A 246 11.86 11.42 -15.71
CA ALA A 246 10.40 11.38 -15.58
C ALA A 246 9.90 12.26 -14.42
N ASP A 247 8.81 12.99 -14.62
CA ASP A 247 8.18 13.78 -13.56
C ASP A 247 7.50 12.85 -12.53
N PRO A 248 7.94 12.84 -11.26
CA PRO A 248 7.35 11.97 -10.25
C PRO A 248 5.85 12.20 -10.03
N LYS A 249 5.38 13.44 -10.18
CA LYS A 249 3.95 13.77 -10.02
C LYS A 249 3.12 13.16 -11.16
N GLU A 250 3.64 13.17 -12.38
CA GLU A 250 2.98 12.53 -13.53
C GLU A 250 2.93 11.01 -13.35
N ILE A 251 4.06 10.38 -12.98
CA ILE A 251 4.16 8.93 -12.83
C ILE A 251 3.27 8.41 -11.68
N LEU A 252 3.17 9.16 -10.59
CA LEU A 252 2.25 8.84 -9.50
C LEU A 252 0.78 9.11 -9.84
N GLY A 253 0.51 9.84 -10.91
CA GLY A 253 -0.83 10.22 -11.33
C GLY A 253 -1.67 9.05 -11.85
N SER A 254 -2.97 9.33 -12.04
CA SER A 254 -3.96 8.32 -12.45
C SER A 254 -3.63 7.64 -13.77
N ASN A 255 -3.03 8.34 -14.73
CA ASN A 255 -2.72 7.77 -16.04
C ASN A 255 -1.63 6.68 -16.02
N TYR A 256 -0.84 6.61 -14.95
CA TYR A 256 0.28 5.68 -14.82
C TYR A 256 0.10 4.73 -13.63
N SER A 257 -0.13 5.27 -12.45
CA SER A 257 -0.12 4.49 -11.21
C SER A 257 -1.50 4.04 -10.74
N SER A 258 -2.62 4.47 -11.32
CA SER A 258 -3.92 3.88 -10.96
C SER A 258 -4.08 2.48 -11.53
N ALA A 259 -5.07 1.71 -11.06
CA ALA A 259 -5.38 0.40 -11.64
C ALA A 259 -5.65 0.50 -13.15
N SER A 260 -6.55 1.38 -13.55
CA SER A 260 -6.91 1.58 -14.96
C SER A 260 -5.75 2.12 -15.80
N GLY A 261 -5.00 3.10 -15.27
CA GLY A 261 -3.82 3.67 -15.94
C GLY A 261 -2.71 2.65 -16.15
N TYR A 262 -2.40 1.88 -15.11
CA TYR A 262 -1.40 0.82 -15.19
C TYR A 262 -1.82 -0.28 -16.18
N GLN A 263 -3.09 -0.71 -16.17
CA GLN A 263 -3.59 -1.70 -17.13
C GLN A 263 -3.48 -1.20 -18.58
N ASN A 264 -3.75 0.09 -18.82
CA ASN A 264 -3.55 0.69 -20.12
C ASN A 264 -2.07 0.67 -20.56
N ILE A 265 -1.13 0.98 -19.65
CA ILE A 265 0.30 0.87 -19.92
C ILE A 265 0.70 -0.57 -20.23
N LEU A 266 0.25 -1.53 -19.41
CA LEU A 266 0.55 -2.95 -19.55
C LEU A 266 0.16 -3.47 -20.94
N SER A 267 -0.97 -3.02 -21.48
CA SER A 267 -1.44 -3.38 -22.83
C SER A 267 -0.55 -2.89 -23.98
N GLN A 268 0.32 -1.90 -23.72
CA GLN A 268 1.17 -1.25 -24.72
C GLN A 268 2.62 -1.74 -24.69
N VAL A 269 3.01 -2.49 -23.65
CA VAL A 269 4.38 -2.99 -23.48
C VAL A 269 4.40 -4.47 -23.81
N VAL A 270 5.37 -4.91 -24.61
CA VAL A 270 5.61 -6.33 -24.83
C VAL A 270 6.26 -6.89 -23.58
N LEU A 271 5.55 -7.73 -22.84
CA LEU A 271 6.13 -8.47 -21.72
C LEU A 271 7.14 -9.50 -22.26
N PRO A 272 8.26 -9.75 -21.56
CA PRO A 272 9.14 -10.85 -21.91
C PRO A 272 8.32 -12.15 -21.94
N VAL A 273 8.33 -12.84 -23.08
CA VAL A 273 7.71 -14.17 -23.17
C VAL A 273 8.55 -15.10 -22.31
N ASN A 274 8.01 -15.52 -21.16
CA ASN A 274 8.58 -16.65 -20.42
C ASN A 274 8.37 -17.90 -21.27
N ASN A 275 9.44 -18.35 -21.94
CA ASN A 275 9.52 -19.67 -22.55
C ASN A 275 9.56 -20.75 -21.45
N GLN A 276 8.43 -21.01 -20.80
CA GLN A 276 8.13 -22.29 -20.17
C GLN A 276 6.66 -22.61 -20.43
N GLY A 277 6.44 -23.61 -21.29
CA GLY A 277 5.14 -23.96 -21.83
C GLY A 277 4.25 -24.77 -20.90
N GLN A 278 3.20 -25.30 -21.54
CA GLN A 278 2.00 -25.97 -21.00
C GLN A 278 0.94 -24.95 -20.60
N GLY A 279 -0.21 -24.83 -21.25
CA GLY A 279 -0.92 -25.71 -22.18
C GLY A 279 -2.41 -25.45 -21.90
N CYS A 280 -3.17 -25.09 -22.93
CA CYS A 280 -4.61 -24.90 -22.81
C CYS A 280 -5.26 -26.17 -22.24
N VAL A 281 -6.08 -26.02 -21.19
CA VAL A 281 -7.20 -26.93 -20.95
C VAL A 281 -8.43 -26.10 -20.63
N ILE A 282 -9.52 -26.55 -21.27
CA ILE A 282 -10.84 -25.99 -21.48
C ILE A 282 -11.63 -25.92 -20.17
#